data_AF-A0A4R8TDR8-F1
#
_entry.id   AF-A0A4R8TDR8-F1
#
_cell.length_a   1.000
_cell.length_b   1.000
_cell.length_c   1.000
_cell.angle_alpha   90.00
_cell.angle_beta   90.00
_cell.angle_gamma   90.00
#
_symmetry.space_group_name_H-M   'P 1'
#
loop_
_entity.id
_entity.type
_entity.pdbx_description
1 polymer ?
#
loop_
_entity_poly.entity_id
_entity_poly.type
_entity_poly.pdbx_seq_one_letter_code
_entity_poly.pdbx_strand_id
1 'polypeptide(L)'
;MAGKKRLTRQELMKLCTWTTMLGRCPYTRITLIKDGLRCLSPYCKLHCCKKIENNAPCAHPRINNRGYCHQHLLCTGITNDQRCMNYIKNHDPKAFKFCSQLHNCIQQDCDAERTQMNNVDLRYCPDHRCSVAECASPRAPNGSPNCESHTCASPACLATCPGAAGDPHDPSRFCERHRVCASAGCRRFAYLRENGMPANFCGAHFCRWEGAGGCDEGRAAASADGMCAGHVCVEPGCLKAKEHRTP
;
A
#
# COMPACT_ATOMS: atom_id res chain seq x y z
N MET A 1 -53.75 36.00 -25.78
CA MET A 1 -52.64 35.36 -25.03
C MET A 1 -53.24 34.56 -23.89
N ALA A 2 -53.17 33.22 -23.93
CA ALA A 2 -53.73 32.39 -22.87
C ALA A 2 -52.93 32.61 -21.57
N GLY A 3 -53.58 33.15 -20.54
CA GLY A 3 -52.96 33.40 -19.25
C GLY A 3 -52.42 32.11 -18.65
N LYS A 4 -51.15 32.10 -18.25
CA LYS A 4 -50.55 30.95 -17.54
C LYS A 4 -51.39 30.68 -16.29
N LYS A 5 -52.12 29.57 -16.30
CA LYS A 5 -52.95 29.12 -15.17
C LYS A 5 -52.06 29.00 -13.94
N ARG A 6 -52.36 29.79 -12.90
CA ARG A 6 -51.59 29.79 -11.65
C ARG A 6 -51.85 28.47 -10.93
N LEU A 7 -50.81 27.66 -10.76
CA LEU A 7 -50.91 26.39 -10.04
C LEU A 7 -51.29 26.63 -8.57
N THR A 8 -52.16 25.80 -8.06
CA THR A 8 -52.52 25.74 -6.64
C THR A 8 -51.33 25.25 -5.79
N ARG A 9 -51.38 25.53 -4.48
CA ARG A 9 -50.35 25.05 -3.55
C ARG A 9 -50.21 23.52 -3.57
N GLN A 10 -51.31 22.79 -3.67
CA GLN A 10 -51.31 21.32 -3.75
C GLN A 10 -50.64 20.82 -5.03
N GLU A 11 -50.89 21.46 -6.17
CA GLU A 11 -50.22 21.12 -7.44
C GLU A 11 -48.71 21.40 -7.34
N LEU A 12 -48.31 22.54 -6.77
CA LEU A 12 -46.89 22.86 -6.55
C LEU A 12 -46.18 21.85 -5.63
N MET A 13 -46.87 21.28 -4.64
CA MET A 13 -46.30 20.26 -3.75
C MET A 13 -46.02 18.92 -4.45
N LYS A 14 -46.64 18.66 -5.61
CA LYS A 14 -46.36 17.46 -6.43
C LYS A 14 -45.14 17.64 -7.35
N LEU A 15 -44.72 18.89 -7.57
CA LEU A 15 -43.64 19.24 -8.48
C LEU A 15 -42.27 19.27 -7.78
N CYS A 16 -41.24 19.02 -8.58
CA CYS A 16 -39.85 19.13 -8.20
C CYS A 16 -39.54 20.46 -7.48
N THR A 17 -38.71 20.40 -6.44
CA THR A 17 -38.30 21.59 -5.67
C THR A 17 -37.20 22.41 -6.31
N TRP A 18 -36.54 21.90 -7.36
CA TRP A 18 -35.49 22.62 -8.06
C TRP A 18 -36.04 23.88 -8.74
N THR A 19 -35.36 25.00 -8.51
CA THR A 19 -35.70 26.32 -9.03
C THR A 19 -34.50 26.92 -9.72
N THR A 20 -34.74 27.58 -10.84
CA THR A 20 -33.76 28.37 -11.59
C THR A 20 -34.26 29.80 -11.73
N MET A 21 -33.50 30.67 -12.40
CA MET A 21 -33.94 32.03 -12.74
C MET A 21 -35.20 32.03 -13.62
N LEU A 22 -35.46 30.95 -14.36
CA LEU A 22 -36.66 30.78 -15.21
C LEU A 22 -37.87 30.22 -14.44
N GLY A 23 -37.71 29.96 -13.14
CA GLY A 23 -38.75 29.41 -12.27
C GLY A 23 -38.51 27.95 -11.87
N ARG A 24 -39.56 27.35 -11.31
CA ARG A 24 -39.56 25.98 -10.78
C ARG A 24 -39.61 24.94 -11.90
N CYS A 25 -38.88 23.85 -11.70
CA CYS A 25 -38.96 22.66 -12.54
C CYS A 25 -40.41 22.13 -12.63
N PRO A 26 -40.97 21.96 -13.84
CA PRO A 26 -42.37 21.57 -14.03
C PRO A 26 -42.62 20.06 -13.89
N TYR A 27 -41.57 19.26 -13.66
CA TYR A 27 -41.69 17.80 -13.56
C TYR A 27 -42.11 17.34 -12.18
N THR A 28 -42.86 16.24 -12.12
CA THR A 28 -43.30 15.61 -10.88
C THR A 28 -42.14 15.01 -10.09
N ARG A 29 -42.28 15.01 -8.76
CA ARG A 29 -41.37 14.33 -7.85
C ARG A 29 -41.38 12.83 -8.08
N ILE A 30 -40.26 12.17 -7.78
CA ILE A 30 -40.16 10.71 -7.87
C ILE A 30 -40.05 10.06 -6.50
N THR A 31 -40.44 8.79 -6.44
CA THR A 31 -40.21 7.93 -5.28
C THR A 31 -39.00 7.06 -5.56
N LEU A 32 -38.03 7.07 -4.65
CA LEU A 32 -36.92 6.12 -4.64
C LEU A 32 -37.30 4.91 -3.77
N ILE A 33 -36.74 3.75 -4.09
CA ILE A 33 -36.98 2.52 -3.35
C ILE A 33 -35.64 1.97 -2.87
N LYS A 34 -35.54 1.64 -1.58
CA LYS A 34 -34.39 0.95 -0.97
C LYS A 34 -34.92 -0.07 0.01
N ASP A 35 -34.55 -1.34 -0.16
CA ASP A 35 -34.94 -2.44 0.74
C ASP A 35 -36.46 -2.50 0.99
N GLY A 36 -37.26 -2.27 -0.06
CA GLY A 36 -38.73 -2.19 -0.01
C GLY A 36 -39.30 -0.88 0.53
N LEU A 37 -38.50 -0.03 1.18
CA LEU A 37 -38.93 1.27 1.67
C LEU A 37 -39.10 2.28 0.53
N ARG A 38 -40.25 2.95 0.51
CA ARG A 38 -40.58 4.00 -0.46
C ARG A 38 -40.25 5.39 0.10
N CYS A 39 -39.24 6.04 -0.46
CA CYS A 39 -38.76 7.36 -0.04
C CYS A 39 -39.14 8.41 -1.09
N LEU A 40 -40.05 9.34 -0.76
CA LEU A 40 -40.45 10.41 -1.69
C LEU A 40 -39.33 11.47 -1.80
N SER A 41 -38.70 11.58 -2.97
CA SER A 41 -37.70 12.61 -3.22
C SER A 41 -38.37 13.98 -3.38
N PRO A 42 -37.73 15.07 -2.92
CA PRO A 42 -38.18 16.42 -3.25
C PRO A 42 -37.99 16.77 -4.75
N TYR A 43 -37.26 15.94 -5.50
CA TYR A 43 -36.88 16.20 -6.89
C TYR A 43 -37.50 15.22 -7.89
N CYS A 44 -37.56 15.65 -9.16
CA CYS A 44 -37.92 14.78 -10.28
C CYS A 44 -36.76 13.87 -10.70
N LYS A 45 -36.99 12.93 -11.63
CA LYS A 45 -35.97 12.00 -12.14
C LYS A 45 -34.67 12.67 -12.62
N LEU A 46 -34.73 13.90 -13.12
CA LEU A 46 -33.56 14.65 -13.60
C LEU A 46 -32.76 15.27 -12.45
N HIS A 47 -33.41 15.80 -11.42
CA HIS A 47 -32.77 16.50 -10.31
C HIS A 47 -32.61 15.64 -9.06
N CYS A 48 -33.12 14.42 -9.05
CA CYS A 48 -33.04 13.52 -7.90
C CYS A 48 -31.64 12.91 -7.78
N CYS A 49 -31.05 13.05 -6.59
CA CYS A 49 -29.90 12.25 -6.17
C CYS A 49 -30.39 10.85 -5.74
N LYS A 50 -29.74 9.80 -6.24
CA LYS A 50 -30.08 8.40 -5.95
C LYS A 50 -29.73 7.95 -4.53
N LYS A 51 -29.03 8.77 -3.73
CA LYS A 51 -28.64 8.40 -2.37
C LYS A 51 -29.84 8.46 -1.42
N ILE A 52 -30.01 7.38 -0.65
CA ILE A 52 -30.91 7.30 0.51
C ILE A 52 -30.04 7.07 1.76
N GLU A 53 -30.08 8.02 2.68
CA GLU A 53 -29.34 8.02 3.95
C GLU A 53 -30.35 8.09 5.09
N ASN A 54 -30.19 7.24 6.11
CA ASN A 54 -31.09 7.18 7.26
C ASN A 54 -32.57 7.12 6.86
N ASN A 55 -32.90 6.28 5.87
CA ASN A 55 -34.26 6.10 5.32
C ASN A 55 -34.88 7.37 4.70
N ALA A 56 -34.08 8.40 4.43
CA ALA A 56 -34.49 9.62 3.76
C ALA A 56 -33.75 9.79 2.42
N PRO A 57 -34.42 10.28 1.36
CA PRO A 57 -33.76 10.62 0.12
C PRO A 57 -32.94 11.89 0.31
N CYS A 58 -31.80 11.99 -0.38
CA CYS A 58 -30.98 13.19 -0.34
C CYS A 58 -31.78 14.45 -0.70
N ALA A 59 -31.63 15.49 0.13
CA ALA A 59 -32.29 16.78 -0.04
C ALA A 59 -31.58 17.70 -1.05
N HIS A 60 -30.42 17.31 -1.58
CA HIS A 60 -29.67 18.10 -2.54
C HIS A 60 -30.00 17.70 -3.99
N PRO A 61 -30.18 18.69 -4.88
CA PRO A 61 -30.46 18.44 -6.27
C PRO A 61 -29.21 17.94 -6.98
N ARG A 62 -29.43 17.06 -7.95
CA ARG A 62 -28.44 16.68 -8.94
C ARG A 62 -28.43 17.70 -10.08
N ILE A 63 -27.24 18.20 -10.40
CA ILE A 63 -26.98 19.13 -11.51
C ILE A 63 -26.14 18.49 -12.63
N ASN A 64 -25.97 17.17 -12.59
CA ASN A 64 -25.13 16.39 -13.51
C ASN A 64 -25.87 15.11 -13.95
N ASN A 65 -25.28 14.33 -14.85
CA ASN A 65 -25.88 13.08 -15.33
C ASN A 65 -25.44 11.81 -14.56
N ARG A 66 -24.62 11.94 -13.51
CA ARG A 66 -23.99 10.82 -12.77
C ARG A 66 -24.89 10.16 -11.73
N GLY A 67 -26.10 10.68 -11.55
CA GLY A 67 -27.13 10.07 -10.69
C GLY A 67 -27.03 10.44 -9.21
N TYR A 68 -25.99 11.16 -8.81
CA TYR A 68 -25.78 11.66 -7.45
C TYR A 68 -25.56 13.17 -7.46
N CYS A 69 -25.94 13.85 -6.37
CA CYS A 69 -25.63 15.27 -6.20
C CYS A 69 -24.12 15.49 -6.07
N HIS A 70 -23.67 16.74 -6.21
CA HIS A 70 -22.25 17.07 -6.13
C HIS A 70 -21.62 16.59 -4.80
N GLN A 71 -22.30 16.83 -3.66
CA GLN A 71 -21.80 16.45 -2.35
C GLN A 71 -21.56 14.94 -2.20
N HIS A 72 -22.44 14.10 -2.75
CA HIS A 72 -22.28 12.64 -2.72
C HIS A 72 -21.26 12.10 -3.72
N LEU A 73 -20.72 12.96 -4.58
CA LEU A 73 -19.63 12.60 -5.48
C LEU A 73 -18.27 13.08 -4.96
N LEU A 74 -18.21 13.88 -3.90
CA LEU A 74 -16.96 14.37 -3.34
C LEU A 74 -16.30 13.34 -2.42
N CYS A 75 -14.97 13.32 -2.48
CA CYS A 75 -14.11 12.58 -1.57
C CYS A 75 -14.43 12.91 -0.10
N THR A 76 -14.39 11.88 0.75
CA THR A 76 -14.55 12.04 2.20
C THR A 76 -13.22 12.17 2.94
N GLY A 77 -12.09 11.98 2.25
CA GLY A 77 -10.75 12.10 2.83
C GLY A 77 -10.40 13.53 3.22
N ILE A 78 -9.44 13.67 4.13
CA ILE A 78 -8.97 14.95 4.66
C ILE A 78 -7.57 15.25 4.10
N THR A 79 -7.31 16.51 3.79
CA THR A 79 -6.00 17.04 3.39
C THR A 79 -5.83 18.40 4.05
N ASN A 80 -4.74 18.59 4.81
CA ASN A 80 -4.48 19.84 5.54
C ASN A 80 -5.70 20.31 6.36
N ASP A 81 -6.27 19.40 7.15
CA ASP A 81 -7.47 19.62 7.99
C ASP A 81 -8.75 20.03 7.24
N GLN A 82 -8.74 19.95 5.90
CA GLN A 82 -9.90 20.25 5.07
C GLN A 82 -10.38 19.01 4.32
N ARG A 83 -11.68 18.95 4.07
CA ARG A 83 -12.25 17.90 3.22
C ARG A 83 -11.70 18.04 1.81
N CYS A 84 -11.29 16.92 1.22
CA CYS A 84 -10.85 16.87 -0.16
C CYS A 84 -11.98 17.24 -1.12
N MET A 85 -11.69 18.14 -2.07
CA MET A 85 -12.64 18.59 -3.09
C MET A 85 -12.60 17.75 -4.38
N ASN A 86 -11.76 16.71 -4.44
CA ASN A 86 -11.75 15.80 -5.57
C ASN A 86 -13.00 14.92 -5.59
N TYR A 87 -13.39 14.46 -6.78
CA TYR A 87 -14.43 13.46 -6.91
C TYR A 87 -13.93 12.08 -6.45
N ILE A 88 -14.84 11.29 -5.86
CA ILE A 88 -14.58 9.88 -5.54
C ILE A 88 -14.20 9.08 -6.78
N LYS A 89 -13.40 8.03 -6.57
CA LYS A 89 -12.97 7.11 -7.63
C LYS A 89 -14.18 6.61 -8.43
N ASN A 90 -14.03 6.64 -9.75
CA ASN A 90 -15.05 6.25 -10.73
C ASN A 90 -16.41 6.99 -10.63
N HIS A 91 -16.52 8.01 -9.78
CA HIS A 91 -17.78 8.69 -9.47
C HIS A 91 -18.88 7.74 -8.96
N ASP A 92 -18.49 6.65 -8.31
CA ASP A 92 -19.41 5.64 -7.77
C ASP A 92 -19.42 5.63 -6.23
N PRO A 93 -20.39 6.32 -5.60
CA PRO A 93 -20.51 6.38 -4.14
C PRO A 93 -21.08 5.13 -3.50
N LYS A 94 -21.39 4.09 -4.29
CA LYS A 94 -21.70 2.76 -3.76
C LYS A 94 -20.41 1.98 -3.49
N ALA A 95 -19.42 2.13 -4.36
CA ALA A 95 -18.17 1.40 -4.31
C ALA A 95 -17.06 2.18 -3.60
N PHE A 96 -17.04 3.52 -3.68
CA PHE A 96 -15.91 4.31 -3.21
C PHE A 96 -16.34 5.52 -2.37
N LYS A 97 -15.50 5.84 -1.38
CA LYS A 97 -15.61 7.05 -0.54
C LYS A 97 -14.49 8.06 -0.81
N PHE A 98 -13.42 7.61 -1.45
CA PHE A 98 -12.17 8.34 -1.58
C PHE A 98 -11.82 8.58 -3.06
N CYS A 99 -11.11 9.68 -3.34
CA CYS A 99 -10.61 9.99 -4.68
C CYS A 99 -9.41 9.12 -5.04
N SER A 100 -9.27 8.72 -6.31
CA SER A 100 -8.14 7.91 -6.78
C SER A 100 -6.80 8.64 -6.73
N GLN A 101 -6.84 9.98 -6.76
CA GLN A 101 -5.64 10.81 -6.80
C GLN A 101 -4.94 10.88 -5.44
N LEU A 102 -5.72 11.04 -4.37
CA LEU A 102 -5.18 11.45 -3.07
C LEU A 102 -5.55 10.59 -1.86
N HIS A 103 -6.61 9.78 -1.92
CA HIS A 103 -7.14 9.15 -0.72
C HIS A 103 -7.49 7.66 -0.87
N ASN A 104 -7.86 7.18 -2.05
CA ASN A 104 -8.20 5.76 -2.22
C ASN A 104 -6.94 4.93 -2.44
N CYS A 105 -6.90 3.73 -1.85
CA CYS A 105 -5.85 2.76 -2.11
C CYS A 105 -5.67 2.49 -3.62
N ILE A 106 -4.41 2.45 -4.08
CA ILE A 106 -4.09 2.14 -5.48
C ILE A 106 -4.42 0.69 -5.84
N GLN A 107 -4.44 -0.22 -4.86
CA GLN A 107 -4.77 -1.63 -5.10
C GLN A 107 -6.11 -1.76 -5.83
N GLN A 108 -6.13 -2.63 -6.84
CA GLN A 108 -7.31 -2.89 -7.63
C GLN A 108 -8.47 -3.34 -6.72
N ASP A 109 -9.66 -2.82 -7.01
CA ASP A 109 -10.91 -3.15 -6.29
C ASP A 109 -10.89 -2.90 -4.76
N CYS A 110 -9.96 -2.07 -4.27
CA CYS A 110 -9.93 -1.63 -2.88
C CYS A 110 -10.63 -0.26 -2.71
N ASP A 111 -11.55 -0.17 -1.75
CA ASP A 111 -12.28 1.05 -1.42
C ASP A 111 -11.73 1.80 -0.18
N ALA A 112 -10.73 1.22 0.49
CA ALA A 112 -10.14 1.75 1.70
C ALA A 112 -9.33 3.05 1.47
N GLU A 113 -9.17 3.81 2.55
CA GLU A 113 -8.29 4.97 2.59
C GLU A 113 -6.83 4.52 2.56
N ARG A 114 -6.03 5.16 1.71
CA ARG A 114 -4.58 4.98 1.68
C ARG A 114 -3.92 5.74 2.82
N THR A 115 -2.74 5.28 3.20
CA THR A 115 -2.04 5.81 4.37
C THR A 115 -1.18 7.01 4.00
N GLN A 116 -1.28 8.09 4.79
CA GLN A 116 -0.27 9.15 4.84
C GLN A 116 0.47 9.06 6.18
N MET A 117 1.80 9.12 6.13
CA MET A 117 2.66 9.04 7.31
C MET A 117 3.78 10.06 7.16
N ASN A 118 3.97 10.97 8.11
CA ASN A 118 5.01 12.01 8.06
C ASN A 118 5.03 12.82 6.75
N ASN A 119 3.86 13.20 6.22
CA ASN A 119 3.69 13.83 4.90
C ASN A 119 4.12 12.97 3.69
N VAL A 120 4.43 11.69 3.90
CA VAL A 120 4.69 10.72 2.84
C VAL A 120 3.40 10.00 2.47
N ASP A 121 3.03 10.07 1.19
CA ASP A 121 1.96 9.27 0.61
C ASP A 121 2.45 7.83 0.38
N LEU A 122 2.02 6.90 1.25
CA LEU A 122 2.38 5.48 1.14
C LEU A 122 1.55 4.75 0.09
N ARG A 123 0.63 5.44 -0.61
CA ARG A 123 -0.15 4.98 -1.78
C ARG A 123 -1.15 3.85 -1.54
N TYR A 124 -0.95 3.04 -0.51
CA TYR A 124 -1.77 1.87 -0.18
C TYR A 124 -2.42 2.01 1.20
N CYS A 125 -3.54 1.31 1.41
CA CYS A 125 -4.19 1.20 2.71
C CYS A 125 -3.36 0.31 3.67
N PRO A 126 -3.66 0.27 4.97
CA PRO A 126 -2.95 -0.57 5.93
C PRO A 126 -2.82 -2.04 5.51
N ASP A 127 -3.84 -2.59 4.84
CA ASP A 127 -3.88 -3.99 4.41
C ASP A 127 -3.06 -4.27 3.15
N HIS A 128 -2.77 -3.25 2.34
CA HIS A 128 -2.06 -3.40 1.06
C HIS A 128 -0.67 -2.76 1.06
N ARG A 129 -0.29 -2.01 2.09
CA ARG A 129 1.06 -1.41 2.23
C ARG A 129 2.02 -2.32 2.98
N CYS A 130 3.31 -2.23 2.66
CA CYS A 130 4.36 -2.80 3.47
C CYS A 130 4.28 -2.29 4.93
N SER A 131 4.49 -3.19 5.90
CA SER A 131 4.48 -2.83 7.33
C SER A 131 5.74 -2.05 7.78
N VAL A 132 6.80 -2.03 6.98
CA VAL A 132 8.01 -1.25 7.25
C VAL A 132 7.69 0.24 7.12
N ALA A 133 8.11 1.03 8.11
CA ALA A 133 7.87 2.46 8.16
C ALA A 133 8.37 3.17 6.89
N GLU A 134 7.59 4.13 6.41
CA GLU A 134 7.91 4.97 5.23
C GLU A 134 8.10 4.21 3.90
N CYS A 135 7.87 2.90 3.87
CA CYS A 135 7.89 2.11 2.64
C CYS A 135 6.56 2.26 1.88
N ALA A 136 6.60 2.89 0.70
CA ALA A 136 5.44 3.06 -0.17
C ALA A 136 5.16 1.86 -1.10
N SER A 137 5.89 0.75 -0.93
CA SER A 137 5.69 -0.46 -1.75
C SER A 137 4.48 -1.26 -1.27
N PRO A 138 3.76 -1.94 -2.18
CA PRO A 138 2.68 -2.82 -1.79
C PRO A 138 3.21 -4.04 -1.04
N ARG A 139 2.37 -4.69 -0.23
CA ARG A 139 2.69 -6.01 0.34
C ARG A 139 2.96 -7.02 -0.76
N ALA A 140 3.82 -7.99 -0.47
CA ALA A 140 4.07 -9.10 -1.38
C ALA A 140 2.80 -9.97 -1.53
N PRO A 141 2.57 -10.55 -2.71
CA PRO A 141 1.38 -11.37 -2.98
C PRO A 141 1.34 -12.70 -2.20
N ASN A 142 2.44 -13.07 -1.57
CA ASN A 142 2.61 -14.32 -0.81
C ASN A 142 2.01 -14.28 0.61
N GLY A 143 1.20 -13.26 0.93
CA GLY A 143 0.60 -13.08 2.25
C GLY A 143 1.53 -12.48 3.32
N SER A 144 2.77 -12.13 2.95
CA SER A 144 3.67 -11.39 3.84
C SER A 144 3.09 -10.02 4.21
N PRO A 145 3.25 -9.56 5.46
CA PRO A 145 2.92 -8.18 5.84
C PRO A 145 3.87 -7.14 5.22
N ASN A 146 4.93 -7.60 4.54
CA ASN A 146 5.99 -6.79 3.96
C ASN A 146 6.01 -6.88 2.43
N CYS A 147 6.59 -5.90 1.76
CA CYS A 147 6.83 -5.96 0.33
C CYS A 147 7.91 -6.99 -0.03
N GLU A 148 8.12 -7.24 -1.33
CA GLU A 148 9.13 -8.19 -1.82
C GLU A 148 10.56 -7.79 -1.47
N SER A 149 10.87 -6.50 -1.28
CA SER A 149 12.20 -6.07 -0.83
C SER A 149 12.40 -6.32 0.66
N HIS A 150 11.33 -6.30 1.46
CA HIS A 150 11.34 -6.51 2.91
C HIS A 150 10.91 -7.93 3.32
N THR A 151 10.83 -8.84 2.36
CA THR A 151 10.59 -10.27 2.56
C THR A 151 11.79 -11.04 2.02
N CYS A 152 12.19 -12.09 2.71
CA CYS A 152 13.31 -12.93 2.31
C CYS A 152 13.16 -13.40 0.85
N ALA A 153 14.19 -13.20 0.04
CA ALA A 153 14.19 -13.57 -1.37
C ALA A 153 14.25 -15.10 -1.62
N SER A 154 14.49 -15.91 -0.58
CA SER A 154 14.43 -17.36 -0.67
C SER A 154 12.99 -17.84 -0.92
N PRO A 155 12.75 -18.77 -1.86
CA PRO A 155 11.42 -19.30 -2.14
C PRO A 155 10.69 -19.78 -0.87
N ALA A 156 9.41 -19.44 -0.76
CA ALA A 156 8.54 -19.77 0.36
C ALA A 156 8.99 -19.26 1.75
N CYS A 157 10.03 -18.42 1.84
CA CYS A 157 10.44 -17.80 3.10
C CYS A 157 9.70 -16.46 3.30
N LEU A 158 8.89 -16.37 4.35
CA LEU A 158 8.16 -15.14 4.69
C LEU A 158 8.88 -14.28 5.75
N ALA A 159 10.15 -14.59 6.05
CA ALA A 159 10.91 -13.86 7.05
C ALA A 159 11.13 -12.40 6.62
N THR A 160 10.98 -11.48 7.57
CA THR A 160 11.25 -10.05 7.36
C THR A 160 12.74 -9.82 7.14
N CYS A 161 13.05 -8.95 6.19
CA CYS A 161 14.41 -8.52 5.89
C CYS A 161 14.49 -6.98 5.91
N PRO A 162 15.66 -6.40 6.24
CA PRO A 162 15.89 -4.95 6.12
C PRO A 162 15.68 -4.45 4.69
N GLY A 163 15.94 -5.32 3.70
CA GLY A 163 15.76 -5.03 2.29
C GLY A 163 16.84 -4.14 1.69
N ALA A 164 16.92 -4.16 0.35
CA ALA A 164 17.81 -3.31 -0.43
C ALA A 164 17.04 -2.61 -1.55
N ALA A 165 17.46 -1.39 -1.87
CA ALA A 165 17.06 -0.72 -3.09
C ALA A 165 17.93 -1.21 -4.25
N GLY A 166 17.34 -1.93 -5.21
CA GLY A 166 17.99 -2.23 -6.49
C GLY A 166 18.35 -3.69 -6.69
N ASP A 167 19.44 -4.18 -6.09
CA ASP A 167 19.98 -5.50 -6.42
C ASP A 167 19.11 -6.64 -5.83
N PRO A 168 18.49 -7.48 -6.67
CA PRO A 168 17.73 -8.62 -6.19
C PRO A 168 18.54 -9.64 -5.37
N HIS A 169 19.86 -9.62 -5.48
CA HIS A 169 20.79 -10.52 -4.82
C HIS A 169 21.55 -9.87 -3.66
N ASP A 170 21.18 -8.64 -3.27
CA ASP A 170 21.78 -7.99 -2.12
C ASP A 170 21.63 -8.88 -0.86
N PRO A 171 22.73 -9.13 -0.09
CA PRO A 171 22.67 -9.95 1.11
C PRO A 171 21.60 -9.54 2.12
N SER A 172 21.23 -8.26 2.18
CA SER A 172 20.17 -7.73 3.06
C SER A 172 18.76 -8.15 2.65
N ARG A 173 18.57 -8.76 1.47
CA ARG A 173 17.29 -9.37 1.03
C ARG A 173 17.11 -10.81 1.51
N PHE A 174 18.11 -11.37 2.19
CA PHE A 174 18.04 -12.72 2.73
C PHE A 174 18.02 -12.69 4.25
N CYS A 175 17.13 -13.47 4.85
CA CYS A 175 17.14 -13.64 6.30
C CYS A 175 18.39 -14.42 6.73
N GLU A 176 18.69 -14.43 8.03
CA GLU A 176 19.89 -15.10 8.55
C GLU A 176 19.99 -16.55 8.07
N ARG A 177 18.88 -17.31 8.07
CA ARG A 177 18.83 -18.70 7.59
C ARG A 177 19.14 -18.89 6.11
N HIS A 178 18.93 -17.87 5.28
CA HIS A 178 19.12 -17.92 3.83
C HIS A 178 20.24 -16.98 3.36
N ARG A 179 21.11 -16.54 4.29
CA ARG A 179 22.21 -15.61 4.03
C ARG A 179 23.00 -16.03 2.78
N VAL A 180 23.32 -15.06 1.93
CA VAL A 180 24.20 -15.25 0.76
C VAL A 180 25.58 -14.69 1.03
N CYS A 181 26.55 -15.09 0.22
CA CYS A 181 27.94 -14.68 0.36
C CYS A 181 28.08 -13.15 0.25
N ALA A 182 28.75 -12.52 1.22
CA ALA A 182 29.06 -11.09 1.21
C ALA A 182 30.17 -10.69 0.22
N SER A 183 30.72 -11.64 -0.54
CA SER A 183 31.77 -11.34 -1.53
C SER A 183 31.13 -10.72 -2.77
N ALA A 184 31.65 -9.58 -3.21
CA ALA A 184 31.12 -8.84 -4.36
C ALA A 184 30.96 -9.76 -5.59
N GLY A 185 29.74 -9.79 -6.15
CA GLY A 185 29.40 -10.63 -7.31
C GLY A 185 29.21 -12.12 -7.01
N CYS A 186 29.44 -12.59 -5.78
CA CYS A 186 29.19 -13.97 -5.41
C CYS A 186 27.73 -14.18 -5.01
N ARG A 187 27.04 -15.12 -5.68
CA ARG A 187 25.62 -15.41 -5.45
C ARG A 187 25.37 -16.72 -4.71
N ARG A 188 26.42 -17.32 -4.14
CA ARG A 188 26.32 -18.59 -3.40
C ARG A 188 25.75 -18.35 -2.01
N PHE A 189 25.00 -19.32 -1.48
CA PHE A 189 24.60 -19.30 -0.07
C PHE A 189 25.83 -19.30 0.86
N ALA A 190 25.66 -18.68 2.02
CA ALA A 190 26.60 -18.72 3.11
C ALA A 190 26.94 -20.17 3.49
N TYR A 191 28.19 -20.38 3.91
CA TYR A 191 28.59 -21.65 4.49
C TYR A 191 27.87 -21.85 5.82
N LEU A 192 27.22 -23.01 5.99
CA LEU A 192 26.66 -23.42 7.28
C LEU A 192 27.77 -24.07 8.10
N ARG A 193 28.09 -23.48 9.25
CA ARG A 193 29.02 -24.07 10.21
C ARG A 193 28.41 -25.30 10.88
N GLU A 194 29.24 -26.11 11.54
CA GLU A 194 28.78 -27.30 12.27
C GLU A 194 27.77 -26.98 13.37
N ASN A 195 27.87 -25.79 13.97
CA ASN A 195 26.90 -25.29 14.97
C ASN A 195 25.57 -24.81 14.35
N GLY A 196 25.37 -24.97 13.03
CA GLY A 196 24.17 -24.58 12.30
C GLY A 196 24.07 -23.08 11.98
N MET A 197 25.03 -22.25 12.43
CA MET A 197 25.04 -20.83 12.13
C MET A 197 25.67 -20.55 10.76
N PRO A 198 25.05 -19.73 9.90
CA PRO A 198 25.62 -19.36 8.62
C PRO A 198 26.74 -18.33 8.80
N ALA A 199 27.87 -18.55 8.14
CA ALA A 199 28.96 -17.58 8.02
C ALA A 199 28.56 -16.40 7.11
N ASN A 200 29.35 -15.34 7.07
CA ASN A 200 29.12 -14.22 6.12
C ASN A 200 29.44 -14.57 4.66
N PHE A 201 30.19 -15.65 4.44
CA PHE A 201 30.74 -16.01 3.15
C PHE A 201 30.40 -17.47 2.80
N CYS A 202 30.36 -17.78 1.50
CA CYS A 202 30.18 -19.17 1.04
C CYS A 202 31.42 -20.03 1.32
N GLY A 203 31.32 -21.34 1.10
CA GLY A 203 32.43 -22.29 1.31
C GLY A 203 33.73 -21.97 0.54
N ALA A 204 33.63 -21.17 -0.52
CA ALA A 204 34.77 -20.70 -1.31
C ALA A 204 35.28 -19.32 -0.87
N HIS A 205 34.65 -18.62 0.06
CA HIS A 205 35.05 -17.27 0.44
C HIS A 205 35.17 -17.09 1.95
N PHE A 206 34.71 -18.02 2.78
CA PHE A 206 34.81 -17.91 4.24
C PHE A 206 36.20 -18.29 4.76
N CYS A 207 36.57 -17.69 5.89
CA CYS A 207 37.73 -18.10 6.68
C CYS A 207 37.47 -19.43 7.39
N ARG A 208 38.31 -20.43 7.13
CA ARG A 208 38.23 -21.79 7.72
C ARG A 208 38.74 -21.90 9.17
N TRP A 209 38.97 -20.78 9.84
CA TRP A 209 39.44 -20.79 11.22
C TRP A 209 38.34 -21.32 12.14
N GLU A 210 38.69 -22.34 12.93
CA GLU A 210 37.78 -23.09 13.83
C GLU A 210 38.01 -22.77 15.32
N GLY A 211 38.83 -21.76 15.65
CA GLY A 211 38.94 -21.25 17.03
C GLY A 211 37.60 -20.71 17.56
N ALA A 212 37.52 -20.33 18.84
CA ALA A 212 36.28 -20.04 19.58
C ALA A 212 35.14 -19.36 18.75
N GLY A 213 34.23 -20.17 18.20
CA GLY A 213 33.04 -19.71 17.46
C GLY A 213 33.23 -19.48 15.95
N GLY A 214 34.45 -19.63 15.43
CA GLY A 214 34.81 -19.41 14.03
C GLY A 214 35.14 -17.94 13.70
N CYS A 215 35.47 -17.68 12.44
CA CYS A 215 35.79 -16.34 11.93
C CYS A 215 34.81 -15.88 10.86
N ASP A 216 34.27 -14.67 11.01
CA ASP A 216 33.27 -14.09 10.11
C ASP A 216 33.85 -13.31 8.93
N GLU A 217 35.18 -13.29 8.81
CA GLU A 217 35.91 -12.65 7.73
C GLU A 217 36.02 -13.52 6.46
N GLY A 218 36.27 -12.83 5.35
CA GLY A 218 36.55 -13.47 4.06
C GLY A 218 37.96 -14.04 4.02
N ARG A 219 38.14 -15.19 3.38
CA ARG A 219 39.48 -15.74 3.12
C ARG A 219 40.28 -14.76 2.25
N ALA A 220 41.58 -14.64 2.51
CA ALA A 220 42.46 -13.84 1.68
C ALA A 220 42.64 -14.51 0.30
N ALA A 221 42.73 -13.70 -0.77
CA ALA A 221 42.82 -14.21 -2.14
C ALA A 221 44.03 -15.13 -2.38
N ALA A 222 45.13 -14.89 -1.67
CA ALA A 222 46.37 -15.67 -1.74
C ALA A 222 46.50 -16.73 -0.64
N SER A 223 45.44 -16.99 0.14
CA SER A 223 45.51 -17.98 1.22
C SER A 223 45.41 -19.40 0.66
N ALA A 224 46.50 -20.16 0.76
CA ALA A 224 46.51 -21.60 0.43
C ALA A 224 45.56 -22.40 1.34
N ASP A 225 45.47 -22.01 2.62
CA ASP A 225 44.70 -22.73 3.65
C ASP A 225 43.27 -22.21 3.82
N GLY A 226 42.86 -21.21 3.04
CA GLY A 226 41.51 -20.63 3.13
C GLY A 226 41.26 -19.80 4.40
N MET A 227 42.30 -19.16 4.93
CA MET A 227 42.26 -18.28 6.09
C MET A 227 42.16 -16.80 5.69
N CYS A 228 41.61 -15.95 6.56
CA CYS A 228 41.63 -14.50 6.39
C CYS A 228 43.01 -13.92 6.76
N ALA A 229 43.28 -12.66 6.41
CA ALA A 229 44.55 -12.00 6.71
C ALA A 229 44.89 -11.97 8.22
N GLY A 230 43.87 -11.97 9.09
CA GLY A 230 44.05 -12.07 10.55
C GLY A 230 44.52 -13.44 11.03
N HIS A 231 44.22 -14.50 10.29
CA HIS A 231 44.55 -15.88 10.65
C HIS A 231 45.69 -16.50 9.82
N VAL A 232 46.22 -15.79 8.82
CA VAL A 232 47.44 -16.20 8.10
C VAL A 232 48.68 -15.77 8.90
N CYS A 233 49.66 -16.68 9.04
CA CYS A 233 50.96 -16.35 9.66
C CYS A 233 51.70 -15.28 8.86
N VAL A 234 52.47 -14.43 9.55
CA VAL A 234 53.30 -13.41 8.88
C VAL A 234 54.44 -14.04 8.07
N GLU A 235 54.90 -15.23 8.47
CA GLU A 235 55.97 -15.93 7.77
C GLU A 235 55.47 -16.52 6.44
N PRO A 236 56.07 -16.16 5.30
CA PRO A 236 55.70 -16.69 4.00
C PRO A 236 55.79 -18.22 3.97
N GLY A 237 54.69 -18.89 3.58
CA GLY A 237 54.63 -20.36 3.49
C GLY A 237 54.40 -21.08 4.81
N CYS A 238 54.26 -20.37 5.93
CA CYS A 238 53.90 -20.98 7.20
C CYS A 238 52.40 -21.31 7.23
N LEU A 239 52.09 -22.61 7.27
CA LEU A 239 50.73 -23.15 7.28
C LEU A 239 50.06 -23.10 8.67
N LYS A 240 50.76 -22.59 9.69
CA LYS A 240 50.18 -22.42 11.02
C LYS A 240 49.27 -21.20 11.01
N ALA A 241 48.03 -21.38 11.44
CA ALA A 241 47.16 -20.25 11.64
C ALA A 241 47.60 -19.43 12.87
N LYS A 242 47.45 -18.11 12.80
CA LYS A 242 47.69 -17.24 13.96
C LYS A 242 46.66 -17.56 15.03
N GLU A 243 47.11 -18.05 16.18
CA GLU A 243 46.28 -18.03 17.37
C GLU A 243 46.01 -16.57 17.72
N HIS A 244 44.74 -16.17 17.71
CA HIS A 244 44.33 -14.88 18.23
C HIS A 244 44.72 -14.83 19.71
N ARG A 245 45.86 -14.21 20.05
CA ARG A 245 46.11 -13.77 21.42
C ARG A 245 45.12 -12.66 21.71
N THR A 246 44.03 -12.99 22.38
CA THR A 246 43.22 -11.99 23.08
C THR A 246 44.11 -11.27 24.11
N PRO A 247 44.12 -9.92 24.16
CA PRO A 247 44.43 -9.22 25.40
C PRO A 247 43.35 -9.48 26.47
#